data_AF-A0A2E2B172-F1
#
_entry.id   AF-A0A2E2B172-F1
#
_cell.length_a   1.000
_cell.length_b   1.000
_cell.length_c   1.000
_cell.angle_alpha   90.00
_cell.angle_beta   90.00
_cell.angle_gamma   90.00
#
_symmetry.space_group_name_H-M   'P 1'
#
loop_
_entity.id
_entity.type
_entity.pdbx_description
1 polymer ?
#
loop_
_entity_poly.entity_id
_entity_poly.type
_entity_poly.pdbx_seq_one_letter_code
_entity_poly.pdbx_strand_id
1 'polypeptide(L)'
;MLRVHYKPPDGLNKKLVRQKMNQASFQSLGHAGAAIRLTARRSIRRSKRYAPPGSPPRTRHGQLRRAIVYAREGNDRVLIGPGFAHVGPSAMAHEFGGRYRKANYRARPFMGRAMRKTLIAPLWRDSIR
;
A
#
# COMPACT_ATOMS: atom_id res chain seq x y z
N MET A 1 -8.13 24.03 29.00
CA MET A 1 -8.18 22.99 27.94
C MET A 1 -9.59 22.39 27.95
N LEU A 2 -10.47 22.78 27.03
CA LEU A 2 -11.87 22.33 27.03
C LEU A 2 -11.94 20.86 26.58
N ARG A 3 -12.30 19.94 27.48
CA ARG A 3 -12.76 18.59 27.11
C ARG A 3 -14.22 18.69 26.70
N VAL A 4 -14.48 18.61 25.39
CA VAL A 4 -15.84 18.48 24.88
C VAL A 4 -16.33 17.07 25.21
N HIS A 5 -17.15 16.94 26.25
CA HIS A 5 -17.86 15.70 26.55
C HIS A 5 -19.07 15.60 25.61
N TYR A 6 -18.90 14.92 24.48
CA TYR A 6 -20.01 14.62 23.57
C TYR A 6 -20.92 13.56 24.22
N LYS A 7 -22.12 13.97 24.64
CA LYS A 7 -23.20 13.05 25.03
C LYS A 7 -23.93 12.65 23.73
N PRO A 8 -23.84 11.39 23.27
CA PRO A 8 -24.56 10.97 22.08
C PRO A 8 -26.08 11.12 22.33
N PRO A 9 -26.86 11.49 21.29
CA PRO A 9 -28.30 11.63 21.42
C PRO A 9 -28.93 10.30 21.87
N ASP A 10 -29.96 10.40 22.72
CA ASP A 10 -30.69 9.26 23.23
C ASP A 10 -31.29 8.48 22.03
N GLY A 11 -30.89 7.21 21.88
CA GLY A 11 -31.24 6.36 20.72
C GLY A 11 -30.07 5.89 19.85
N LEU A 12 -28.84 6.40 20.04
CA LEU A 12 -27.68 5.95 19.28
C LEU A 12 -27.22 4.53 19.70
N ASN A 13 -27.51 3.52 18.87
CA ASN A 13 -27.07 2.15 19.13
C ASN A 13 -25.54 2.01 18.94
N LYS A 14 -24.80 2.10 20.06
CA LYS A 14 -23.32 2.03 20.08
C LYS A 14 -22.75 0.78 19.41
N LYS A 15 -23.43 -0.37 19.54
CA LYS A 15 -22.99 -1.64 18.93
C LYS A 15 -23.11 -1.57 17.41
N LEU A 16 -24.23 -1.05 16.91
CA LEU A 16 -24.46 -0.87 15.48
C LEU A 16 -23.45 0.12 14.88
N VAL A 17 -23.23 1.26 15.53
CA VAL A 17 -22.23 2.24 15.08
C VAL A 17 -20.84 1.60 14.99
N ARG A 18 -20.43 0.85 16.02
CA ARG A 18 -19.13 0.16 16.01
C ARG A 18 -19.03 -0.88 14.88
N GLN A 19 -20.11 -1.61 14.60
CA GLN A 19 -20.15 -2.54 13.46
C GLN A 19 -19.99 -1.81 12.13
N LYS A 20 -20.70 -0.69 11.94
CA LYS A 20 -20.59 0.14 10.73
C LYS A 20 -19.19 0.73 10.57
N MET A 21 -18.57 1.20 11.65
CA MET A 21 -17.18 1.66 11.65
C MET A 21 -16.22 0.55 11.23
N ASN A 22 -16.36 -0.65 11.78
CA ASN A 22 -15.50 -1.78 11.41
C ASN A 22 -15.65 -2.17 9.93
N GLN A 23 -16.89 -2.19 9.43
CA GLN A 23 -17.17 -2.46 8.03
C GLN A 23 -16.58 -1.40 7.10
N ALA A 24 -16.73 -0.12 7.47
CA ALA A 24 -16.14 1.00 6.77
C ALA A 24 -14.61 0.87 6.70
N SER A 25 -13.95 0.66 7.85
CA SER A 25 -12.49 0.46 7.91
C SER A 25 -12.04 -0.73 7.06
N PHE A 26 -12.76 -1.85 7.09
CA PHE A 26 -12.44 -3.03 6.30
C PHE A 26 -12.46 -2.75 4.78
N GLN A 27 -13.46 -2.00 4.32
CA GLN A 27 -13.59 -1.61 2.91
C GLN A 27 -12.51 -0.59 2.52
N SER A 28 -12.35 0.47 3.31
CA SER A 28 -11.41 1.55 3.03
C SER A 28 -9.96 1.06 3.01
N LEU A 29 -9.56 0.18 3.94
CA LEU A 29 -8.24 -0.46 3.92
C LEU A 29 -8.04 -1.38 2.71
N GLY A 30 -9.09 -2.11 2.31
CA GLY A 30 -9.05 -2.95 1.12
C GLY A 30 -8.80 -2.12 -0.14
N HIS A 31 -9.53 -1.01 -0.29
CA HIS A 31 -9.34 -0.06 -1.38
C HIS A 31 -7.97 0.64 -1.33
N ALA A 32 -7.51 1.02 -0.14
CA ALA A 32 -6.20 1.65 0.03
C ALA A 32 -5.07 0.72 -0.43
N GLY A 33 -5.07 -0.54 0.04
CA GLY A 33 -4.10 -1.55 -0.40
C GLY A 33 -4.17 -1.80 -1.90
N ALA A 34 -5.38 -1.94 -2.45
CA ALA A 34 -5.57 -2.12 -3.89
C ALA A 34 -5.03 -0.92 -4.72
N ALA A 35 -5.30 0.30 -4.26
CA ALA A 35 -4.88 1.53 -4.92
C ALA A 35 -3.35 1.70 -4.90
N ILE A 36 -2.71 1.52 -3.74
CA ILE A 36 -1.25 1.60 -3.64
C ILE A 36 -0.61 0.51 -4.50
N ARG A 37 -1.15 -0.71 -4.48
CA ARG A 37 -0.67 -1.81 -5.33
C ARG A 37 -0.76 -1.44 -6.80
N LEU A 38 -1.89 -0.89 -7.22
CA LEU A 38 -2.09 -0.48 -8.60
C LEU A 38 -1.10 0.61 -9.02
N THR A 39 -0.90 1.63 -8.17
CA THR A 39 0.08 2.70 -8.40
C THR A 39 1.50 2.15 -8.53
N ALA A 40 1.91 1.25 -7.63
CA ALA A 40 3.22 0.59 -7.69
C ALA A 40 3.39 -0.23 -8.98
N ARG A 41 2.38 -1.04 -9.34
CA ARG A 41 2.39 -1.85 -10.57
C ARG A 41 2.48 -0.99 -11.83
N ARG A 42 1.77 0.15 -11.89
CA ARG A 42 1.81 1.11 -13.01
C ARG A 42 3.17 1.80 -13.15
N SER A 43 3.89 1.97 -12.05
CA SER A 43 5.23 2.56 -12.06
C SER A 43 6.28 1.61 -12.69
N ILE A 44 6.08 0.29 -12.60
CA ILE A 44 6.99 -0.72 -13.12
C ILE A 44 6.63 -1.07 -14.57
N ARG A 45 7.49 -0.64 -15.51
CA ARG A 45 7.28 -0.86 -16.95
C ARG A 45 8.12 -2.02 -17.49
N ARG A 46 7.59 -2.68 -18.53
CA ARG A 46 8.35 -3.69 -19.28
C ARG A 46 9.35 -3.02 -20.21
N SER A 47 10.61 -3.45 -20.20
CA SER A 47 11.64 -2.92 -21.10
C SER A 47 12.87 -3.81 -21.10
N LYS A 48 13.62 -3.80 -22.21
CA LYS A 48 14.97 -4.38 -22.29
C LYS A 48 16.03 -3.48 -21.62
N ARG A 49 15.78 -2.19 -21.43
CA ARG A 49 16.74 -1.28 -20.81
C ARG A 49 16.53 -1.21 -19.29
N TYR A 50 17.62 -1.08 -18.54
CA TYR A 50 17.55 -0.80 -17.11
C TYR A 50 17.02 0.61 -16.88
N ALA A 51 16.32 0.83 -15.76
CA ALA A 51 15.95 2.20 -15.35
C ALA A 51 17.20 2.96 -14.85
N PRO A 52 17.18 4.29 -14.70
CA PRO A 52 18.17 4.99 -13.88
C PRO A 52 17.87 4.83 -12.37
N PRO A 53 18.85 5.05 -11.47
CA PRO A 53 18.61 5.20 -10.03
C PRO A 53 17.55 6.27 -9.73
N GLY A 54 16.82 6.13 -8.62
CA GLY A 54 15.73 7.03 -8.21
C GLY A 54 14.42 6.86 -8.99
N SER A 55 14.47 6.21 -10.16
CA SER A 55 13.28 5.84 -10.93
C SER A 55 12.82 4.41 -10.62
N PRO A 56 11.52 4.10 -10.74
CA PRO A 56 11.01 2.74 -10.56
C PRO A 56 11.72 1.72 -11.46
N PRO A 57 11.91 0.48 -11.00
CA PRO A 57 12.61 -0.53 -11.77
C PRO A 57 11.84 -0.89 -13.04
N ARG A 58 12.58 -1.25 -14.09
CA ARG A 58 12.04 -1.86 -15.29
C ARG A 58 12.15 -3.38 -15.16
N THR A 59 11.21 -4.10 -15.77
CA THR A 59 11.18 -5.57 -15.72
C THR A 59 11.19 -6.15 -17.12
N ARG A 60 11.88 -7.27 -17.33
CA ARG A 60 11.91 -7.95 -18.65
C ARG A 60 10.57 -8.61 -18.94
N HIS A 61 10.11 -9.47 -18.02
CA HIS A 61 8.89 -10.29 -18.21
C HIS A 61 7.69 -9.83 -17.38
N GLY A 62 7.87 -8.90 -16.45
CA GLY A 62 6.80 -8.46 -15.55
C GLY A 62 6.77 -9.16 -14.20
N GLN A 63 7.79 -9.95 -13.84
CA GLN A 63 7.84 -10.72 -12.59
C GLN A 63 7.65 -9.81 -11.36
N LEU A 64 8.48 -8.77 -11.20
CA LEU A 64 8.34 -7.81 -10.10
C LEU A 64 6.98 -7.10 -10.10
N ARG A 65 6.46 -6.74 -11.28
CA ARG A 65 5.14 -6.12 -11.41
C ARG A 65 3.99 -7.06 -10.98
N ARG A 66 4.14 -8.36 -11.18
CA ARG A 66 3.14 -9.37 -10.79
C ARG A 66 3.27 -9.75 -9.32
N ALA A 67 4.48 -9.68 -8.77
CA ALA A 67 4.80 -10.01 -7.39
C ALA A 67 4.24 -9.02 -6.36
N ILE A 68 3.85 -7.80 -6.75
CA ILE A 68 3.25 -6.85 -5.81
C ILE A 68 1.85 -7.36 -5.44
N VAL A 69 1.67 -7.66 -4.17
CA VAL A 69 0.45 -8.15 -3.55
C VAL A 69 0.06 -7.25 -2.37
N TYR A 70 -1.17 -7.40 -1.91
CA TYR A 70 -1.63 -6.77 -0.67
C TYR A 70 -2.54 -7.75 0.07
N ALA A 71 -2.52 -7.67 1.39
CA ALA A 71 -3.38 -8.44 2.27
C ALA A 71 -3.82 -7.53 3.42
N ARG A 72 -5.06 -7.69 3.86
CA ARG A 72 -5.55 -7.03 5.07
C ARG A 72 -5.26 -7.94 6.26
N GLU A 73 -4.92 -7.33 7.38
CA GLU A 73 -4.78 -7.99 8.68
C GLU A 73 -5.81 -7.33 9.59
N GLY A 74 -6.91 -8.04 9.86
CA GLY A 74 -8.02 -7.49 10.62
C GLY A 74 -8.69 -6.29 9.96
N ASN A 75 -9.09 -5.33 10.80
CA ASN A 75 -9.82 -4.11 10.40
C ASN A 75 -8.98 -2.83 10.54
N ASP A 76 -7.72 -2.95 10.94
CA ASP A 76 -6.84 -1.83 11.29
C ASP A 76 -5.58 -1.78 10.42
N ARG A 77 -5.21 -2.88 9.74
CA ARG A 77 -3.93 -2.97 9.01
C ARG A 77 -4.08 -3.52 7.60
N VAL A 78 -3.22 -3.03 6.72
CA VAL A 78 -3.03 -3.57 5.37
C VAL A 78 -1.54 -3.68 5.08
N LEU A 79 -1.10 -4.89 4.77
CA LEU A 79 0.25 -5.18 4.33
C LEU A 79 0.28 -5.10 2.81
N ILE A 80 1.29 -4.45 2.28
CA ILE A 80 1.45 -4.30 0.85
C ILE A 80 2.93 -4.34 0.46
N GLY A 81 3.24 -5.14 -0.55
CA GLY A 81 4.59 -5.22 -1.06
C GLY A 81 4.81 -6.36 -2.04
N PRO A 82 6.05 -6.52 -2.51
CA PRO A 82 6.47 -7.66 -3.30
C PRO A 82 6.44 -8.94 -2.47
N GLY A 83 5.77 -9.98 -2.95
CA GLY A 83 5.80 -11.29 -2.31
C GLY A 83 7.18 -11.94 -2.45
N PHE A 84 7.82 -12.26 -1.32
CA PHE A 84 9.16 -12.85 -1.29
C PHE A 84 9.25 -14.12 -2.13
N ALA A 85 8.23 -14.99 -2.10
CA ALA A 85 8.19 -16.23 -2.90
C ALA A 85 8.32 -16.01 -4.42
N HIS A 86 8.01 -14.82 -4.94
CA HIS A 86 8.00 -14.55 -6.37
C HIS A 86 9.28 -13.90 -6.90
N VAL A 87 9.97 -13.12 -6.06
CA VAL A 87 11.11 -12.26 -6.48
C VAL A 87 12.27 -12.27 -5.49
N GLY A 88 12.15 -12.98 -4.38
CA GLY A 88 13.15 -13.05 -3.32
C GLY A 88 13.59 -11.66 -2.85
N PRO A 89 14.88 -11.47 -2.53
CA PRO A 89 15.41 -10.20 -2.03
C PRO A 89 15.52 -9.11 -3.11
N SER A 90 15.33 -9.42 -4.39
CA SER A 90 15.62 -8.46 -5.46
C SER A 90 14.76 -7.20 -5.38
N ALA A 91 13.53 -7.34 -4.88
CA ALA A 91 12.62 -6.22 -4.74
C ALA A 91 13.06 -5.24 -3.64
N MET A 92 13.60 -5.76 -2.53
CA MET A 92 14.18 -4.97 -1.45
C MET A 92 15.44 -4.22 -1.94
N ALA A 93 16.30 -4.90 -2.69
CA ALA A 93 17.46 -4.28 -3.32
C ALA A 93 17.07 -3.15 -4.31
N HIS A 94 15.94 -3.27 -4.98
CA HIS A 94 15.40 -2.18 -5.79
C HIS A 94 14.81 -1.06 -4.94
N GLU A 95 14.01 -1.35 -3.92
CA GLU A 95 13.34 -0.33 -3.12
C GLU A 95 14.35 0.54 -2.36
N PHE A 96 15.31 -0.08 -1.68
CA PHE A 96 16.20 0.57 -0.73
C PHE A 96 17.66 0.68 -1.22
N GLY A 97 18.03 -0.05 -2.28
CA GLY A 97 19.42 -0.19 -2.69
C GLY A 97 20.19 -1.18 -1.80
N GLY A 98 21.51 -1.05 -1.78
CA GLY A 98 22.41 -1.88 -0.97
C GLY A 98 23.08 -3.00 -1.76
N ARG A 99 23.78 -3.89 -1.04
CA ARG A 99 24.51 -4.99 -1.65
C ARG A 99 23.55 -6.15 -1.92
N TYR A 100 23.42 -6.55 -3.17
CA TYR A 100 22.63 -7.71 -3.57
C TYR A 100 23.42 -8.55 -4.55
N ARG A 101 23.60 -9.83 -4.22
CA ARG A 101 24.59 -10.70 -4.85
C ARG A 101 25.97 -10.01 -4.83
N LYS A 102 26.71 -10.05 -5.95
CA LYS A 102 28.05 -9.47 -6.09
C LYS A 102 28.04 -8.00 -6.54
N ALA A 103 26.89 -7.29 -6.45
CA ALA A 103 26.75 -5.93 -6.96
C ALA A 103 26.12 -4.98 -5.93
N ASN A 104 26.51 -3.69 -6.03
CA ASN A 104 25.91 -2.61 -5.25
C ASN A 104 24.78 -1.96 -6.06
N TYR A 105 23.55 -2.09 -5.55
CA TYR A 105 22.35 -1.54 -6.17
C TYR A 105 22.10 -0.13 -5.63
N ARG A 106 21.95 0.83 -6.55
CA ARG A 106 21.40 2.15 -6.22
C ARG A 106 19.87 2.05 -6.16
N ALA A 107 19.27 2.68 -5.16
CA ALA A 107 17.83 2.63 -4.92
C ALA A 107 17.02 3.09 -6.14
N ARG A 108 15.92 2.39 -6.38
CA ARG A 108 14.94 2.53 -7.46
C ARG A 108 13.55 2.37 -6.85
N PRO A 109 13.13 3.31 -5.98
CA PRO A 109 11.95 3.16 -5.17
C PRO A 109 10.68 3.10 -6.02
N PHE A 110 9.81 2.16 -5.72
CA PHE A 110 8.51 1.96 -6.37
C PHE A 110 7.38 1.81 -5.36
N MET A 111 7.62 1.20 -4.20
CA MET A 111 6.61 1.06 -3.14
C MET A 111 6.41 2.37 -2.36
N GLY A 112 7.47 2.92 -1.78
CA GLY A 112 7.38 4.18 -1.03
C GLY A 112 6.93 5.34 -1.91
N ARG A 113 7.29 5.32 -3.20
CA ARG A 113 6.79 6.29 -4.19
C ARG A 113 5.29 6.11 -4.46
N ALA A 114 4.80 4.87 -4.52
CA ALA A 114 3.37 4.59 -4.70
C ALA A 114 2.55 4.99 -3.46
N MET A 115 3.09 4.78 -2.27
CA MET A 115 2.47 5.21 -1.01
C MET A 115 2.25 6.73 -1.00
N ARG A 116 3.29 7.51 -1.30
CA ARG A 116 3.19 8.99 -1.32
C ARG A 116 2.25 9.54 -2.40
N LYS A 117 2.11 8.84 -3.53
CA LYS A 117 1.26 9.27 -4.64
C LYS A 117 -0.21 8.93 -4.46
N THR A 118 -0.52 7.92 -3.65
CA THR A 118 -1.89 7.44 -3.49
C THR A 118 -2.58 8.25 -2.40
N LEU A 119 -3.60 9.03 -2.75
CA LEU A 119 -4.45 9.70 -1.77
C LEU A 119 -5.42 8.68 -1.16
N ILE A 120 -5.24 8.40 0.13
CA ILE A 120 -6.07 7.42 0.85
C ILE A 120 -7.22 8.08 1.61
N ALA A 121 -7.08 9.33 2.06
CA ALA A 121 -8.11 10.03 2.84
C ALA A 121 -9.52 10.05 2.21
N PRO A 122 -9.68 10.22 0.88
CA PRO A 122 -11.01 10.17 0.25
C PRO A 122 -11.74 8.83 0.45
N LEU A 123 -11.02 7.73 0.70
CA LEU A 123 -11.61 6.41 0.91
C LEU A 123 -12.37 6.30 2.25
N TRP A 124 -12.16 7.24 3.19
CA TRP A 124 -12.84 7.27 4.50
C TRP A 124 -13.92 8.35 4.60
N ARG A 125 -13.89 9.37 3.72
CA ARG A 125 -14.66 10.62 3.85
C ARG A 125 -16.16 10.43 4.07
N ASP A 126 -16.76 9.39 3.49
CA ASP A 126 -18.20 9.08 3.63
C ASP A 126 -18.42 7.57 3.79
N SER A 127 -17.48 6.91 4.47
CA SER A 127 -17.43 5.46 4.59
C SER A 127 -18.41 4.88 5.62
N ILE A 128 -18.84 5.69 6.59
CA ILE A 128 -19.83 5.33 7.60
C ILE A 128 -21.16 5.94 7.19
N ARG A 129 -22.17 5.10 6.96
CA ARG A 129 -23.54 5.48 6.61
C ARG A 129 -24.53 4.74 7.49
#